data_AF-A0A9P1GVU2-F1
#
_entry.id   AF-A0A9P1GVU2-F1
#
_cell.length_a   1.000
_cell.length_b   1.000
_cell.length_c   1.000
_cell.angle_alpha   90.00
_cell.angle_beta   90.00
_cell.angle_gamma   90.00
#
_symmetry.space_group_name_H-M   'P 1'
#
loop_
_entity.id
_entity.type
_entity.pdbx_description
1 polymer ?
#
loop_
_entity_poly.entity_id
_entity_poly.type
_entity_poly.pdbx_seq_one_letter_code
_entity_poly.pdbx_strand_id
1 'polypeptide(L)'
;MLTTRMSILAAVSVLIASVTAIDLTAELNAGWRMGLHPRQAAQNLQAFSGTLGGVQASAITNSGNPERPFSVDGDTFNDFRTAADRSCDNQKNNCAEIANSGGPFKVGDCDKQNEQCKASISTASRTTFGEPALVSSSAEFDFICDI
;
A
#
# COMPACT_ATOMS: atom_id res chain seq x y z
N MET A 1 33.65 -12.85 70.26
CA MET A 1 32.66 -12.20 71.15
C MET A 1 31.65 -11.52 70.24
N LEU A 2 30.58 -12.22 69.84
CA LEU A 2 29.25 -12.22 70.50
C LEU A 2 28.71 -10.78 70.56
N THR A 3 27.75 -10.40 69.72
CA THR A 3 26.33 -10.42 70.13
C THR A 3 25.34 -10.65 68.97
N THR A 4 24.19 -11.20 69.37
CA THR A 4 23.11 -11.77 68.58
C THR A 4 21.81 -10.98 68.85
N ARG A 5 20.85 -11.03 67.89
CA ARG A 5 19.38 -10.76 68.00
C ARG A 5 18.99 -9.27 67.85
N MET A 6 17.91 -8.90 67.15
CA MET A 6 16.55 -9.43 67.23
C MET A 6 15.66 -8.99 66.04
N SER A 7 14.79 -9.88 65.59
CA SER A 7 13.81 -9.72 64.50
C SER A 7 12.62 -8.82 64.87
N ILE A 8 12.04 -8.07 63.90
CA ILE A 8 10.63 -7.68 63.90
C ILE A 8 10.08 -7.78 62.46
N LEU A 9 9.11 -8.68 62.27
CA LEU A 9 8.29 -8.78 61.06
C LEU A 9 7.31 -7.61 61.02
N ALA A 10 7.23 -6.90 59.90
CA ALA A 10 6.08 -6.08 59.54
C ALA A 10 5.44 -6.67 58.28
N ALA A 11 4.36 -7.43 58.47
CA ALA A 11 3.48 -7.86 57.39
C ALA A 11 2.64 -6.65 56.95
N VAL A 12 2.89 -6.15 55.73
CA VAL A 12 2.07 -5.11 55.11
C VAL A 12 0.97 -5.80 54.30
N SER A 13 -0.24 -5.83 54.85
CA SER A 13 -1.43 -6.31 54.17
C SER A 13 -1.90 -5.26 53.15
N VAL A 14 -1.73 -5.53 51.86
CA VAL A 14 -2.31 -4.69 50.79
C VAL A 14 -3.77 -5.08 50.60
N LEU A 15 -4.68 -4.21 51.03
CA LEU A 15 -6.09 -4.26 50.65
C LEU A 15 -6.22 -3.74 49.22
N ILE A 16 -6.35 -4.64 48.24
CA ILE A 16 -6.74 -4.28 46.87
C ILE A 16 -8.23 -3.92 46.85
N ALA A 17 -8.54 -2.67 46.54
CA ALA A 17 -9.88 -2.24 46.20
C ALA A 17 -10.31 -2.92 44.89
N SER A 18 -11.49 -3.55 44.90
CA SER A 18 -12.10 -4.19 43.74
C SER A 18 -12.34 -3.16 42.63
N VAL A 19 -11.61 -3.27 41.52
CA VAL A 19 -11.95 -2.56 40.27
C VAL A 19 -13.19 -3.24 39.71
N THR A 20 -14.30 -2.51 39.63
CA THR A 20 -15.47 -2.92 38.85
C THR A 20 -15.03 -3.13 37.40
N ALA A 21 -15.21 -4.33 36.86
CA ALA A 21 -14.99 -4.61 35.45
C ALA A 21 -15.89 -3.69 34.63
N ILE A 22 -15.33 -2.61 34.11
CA ILE A 22 -15.96 -1.81 33.06
C ILE A 22 -15.87 -2.70 31.82
N ASP A 23 -17.03 -3.12 31.35
CA ASP A 23 -17.22 -4.01 30.19
C ASP A 23 -16.71 -3.30 28.92
N LEU A 24 -15.41 -3.48 28.63
CA LEU A 24 -14.72 -2.95 27.45
C LEU A 24 -15.23 -3.59 26.14
N THR A 25 -16.09 -4.60 26.22
CA THR A 25 -16.61 -5.34 25.07
C THR A 25 -17.72 -4.56 24.34
N ALA A 26 -18.48 -3.73 25.06
CA ALA A 26 -19.60 -2.97 24.48
C ALA A 26 -19.16 -1.77 23.62
N GLU A 27 -18.06 -1.10 23.96
CA GLU A 27 -17.58 0.08 23.20
C GLU A 27 -16.80 -0.29 21.93
N LEU A 28 -16.15 -1.45 21.90
CA LEU A 28 -15.48 -1.95 20.69
C LEU A 28 -16.48 -2.30 19.58
N ASN A 29 -17.68 -2.80 19.90
CA ASN A 29 -18.71 -3.12 18.91
C ASN A 29 -19.48 -1.88 18.39
N ALA A 30 -19.44 -0.75 19.11
CA ALA A 30 -20.06 0.49 18.66
C ALA A 30 -19.18 1.30 17.70
N GLY A 31 -17.86 1.06 17.69
CA GLY A 31 -16.88 1.82 16.91
C GLY A 31 -16.73 1.48 15.42
N TRP A 32 -17.31 0.37 14.95
CA TRP A 32 -17.10 -0.10 13.57
C TRP A 32 -18.27 0.18 12.60
N ARG A 33 -19.31 0.89 13.04
CA ARG A 33 -20.41 1.32 12.14
C ARG A 33 -20.03 2.51 11.23
N MET A 34 -18.88 3.14 11.48
CA MET A 34 -18.27 4.11 10.58
C MET A 34 -17.06 3.43 9.96
N GLY A 35 -17.31 2.68 8.88
CA GLY A 35 -16.30 1.88 8.20
C GLY A 35 -15.04 2.70 7.94
N LEU A 36 -13.94 2.30 8.56
CA LEU A 36 -12.60 2.69 8.15
C LEU A 36 -12.39 2.14 6.75
N HIS A 37 -12.88 2.86 5.74
CA HIS A 37 -12.42 2.67 4.38
C HIS A 37 -10.94 3.00 4.42
N PRO A 38 -10.03 2.04 4.19
CA PRO A 38 -8.65 2.43 3.91
C PRO A 38 -8.79 3.40 2.76
N ARG A 39 -8.38 4.67 2.98
CA ARG A 39 -8.32 5.65 1.90
C ARG A 39 -7.50 4.95 0.85
N GLN A 40 -8.11 4.58 -0.28
CA GLN A 40 -7.40 4.04 -1.42
C GLN A 40 -6.45 5.16 -1.82
N ALA A 41 -5.25 5.16 -1.23
CA ALA A 41 -4.13 5.87 -1.77
C ALA A 41 -4.10 5.41 -3.21
N ALA A 42 -4.16 6.35 -4.16
CA ALA A 42 -4.10 6.04 -5.58
C ALA A 42 -2.83 5.20 -5.77
N GLN A 43 -2.99 3.88 -5.84
CA GLN A 43 -1.85 2.97 -5.85
C GLN A 43 -1.28 3.06 -7.24
N ASN A 44 -0.08 3.63 -7.35
CA ASN A 44 0.63 3.66 -8.61
C ASN A 44 1.07 2.23 -8.95
N LEU A 45 0.60 1.68 -10.07
CA LEU A 45 1.02 0.37 -10.56
C LEU A 45 2.30 0.43 -11.42
N GLN A 46 2.81 1.62 -11.74
CA GLN A 46 4.10 1.77 -12.41
C GLN A 46 5.25 1.56 -11.41
N ALA A 47 5.96 0.45 -11.56
CA ALA A 47 7.05 0.05 -10.67
C ALA A 47 8.44 0.43 -11.18
N PHE A 48 8.57 0.83 -12.45
CA PHE A 48 9.86 1.23 -13.02
C PHE A 48 10.38 2.51 -12.37
N SER A 49 11.60 2.45 -11.83
CA SER A 49 12.22 3.54 -11.07
C SER A 49 13.38 4.24 -11.78
N GLY A 50 13.78 3.77 -12.97
CA GLY A 50 14.81 4.43 -13.77
C GLY A 50 14.38 5.84 -14.15
N THR A 51 15.28 6.82 -14.07
CA THR A 51 14.96 8.25 -14.19
C THR A 51 16.05 9.04 -14.92
N LEU A 52 16.26 8.74 -16.20
CA LEU A 52 17.29 9.43 -16.97
C LEU A 52 16.85 10.89 -17.17
N GLY A 53 17.73 11.83 -16.84
CA GLY A 53 17.38 13.25 -16.84
C GLY A 53 16.35 13.65 -15.78
N GLY A 54 16.11 12.83 -14.76
CA GLY A 54 15.14 13.10 -13.70
C GLY A 54 13.68 12.83 -14.09
N VAL A 55 13.44 12.19 -15.25
CA VAL A 55 12.09 11.90 -15.74
C VAL A 55 11.62 10.55 -15.23
N GLN A 56 10.57 10.54 -14.41
CA GLN A 56 9.89 9.33 -13.96
C GLN A 56 8.83 8.88 -14.97
N ALA A 57 8.58 7.56 -15.01
CA ALA A 57 7.44 7.03 -15.74
C ALA A 57 6.12 7.47 -15.08
N SER A 58 5.15 7.80 -15.91
CA SER A 58 3.86 8.34 -15.45
C SER A 58 3.13 7.35 -14.57
N ALA A 59 2.45 7.83 -13.53
CA ALA A 59 1.73 6.95 -12.63
C ALA A 59 0.57 6.25 -13.35
N ILE A 60 0.40 4.97 -13.06
CA ILE A 60 -0.78 4.19 -13.47
C ILE A 60 -1.73 4.15 -12.29
N THR A 61 -2.80 4.92 -12.36
CA THR A 61 -3.78 5.10 -11.27
C THR A 61 -5.14 4.53 -11.65
N ASN A 62 -6.01 4.34 -10.66
CA ASN A 62 -7.37 3.89 -10.91
C ASN A 62 -8.18 5.06 -11.51
N SER A 63 -8.77 4.84 -12.68
CA SER A 63 -9.60 5.84 -13.38
C SER A 63 -10.98 6.04 -12.74
N GLY A 64 -11.44 5.08 -11.93
CA GLY A 64 -12.82 5.00 -11.42
C GLY A 64 -13.82 4.41 -12.42
N ASN A 65 -13.42 4.12 -13.66
CA ASN A 65 -14.27 3.49 -14.67
C ASN A 65 -13.97 1.98 -14.75
N PRO A 66 -14.91 1.08 -14.42
CA PRO A 66 -14.68 -0.37 -14.46
C PRO A 66 -14.38 -0.92 -15.87
N GLU A 67 -14.83 -0.27 -16.95
CA GLU A 67 -14.53 -0.69 -18.33
C GLU A 67 -13.12 -0.29 -18.78
N ARG A 68 -12.55 0.75 -18.16
CA ARG A 68 -11.22 1.30 -18.45
C ARG A 68 -10.50 1.67 -17.16
N PRO A 69 -10.18 0.69 -16.29
CA PRO A 69 -9.80 0.95 -14.90
C PRO A 69 -8.45 1.63 -14.73
N PHE A 70 -7.57 1.60 -15.74
CA PHE A 70 -6.24 2.19 -15.67
C PHE A 70 -6.26 3.61 -16.24
N SER A 71 -5.58 4.55 -15.57
CA SER A 71 -5.39 5.94 -16.00
C SER A 71 -3.92 6.29 -15.98
N VAL A 72 -3.44 6.96 -17.04
CA VAL A 72 -2.06 7.46 -17.20
C VAL A 72 -2.14 8.85 -17.82
N ASP A 73 -1.76 9.89 -17.07
CA ASP A 73 -1.80 11.30 -17.52
C ASP A 73 -3.15 11.74 -18.16
N GLY A 74 -4.26 11.16 -17.71
CA GLY A 74 -5.61 11.43 -18.21
C GLY A 74 -6.09 10.50 -19.33
N ASP A 75 -5.21 9.74 -19.96
CA ASP A 75 -5.57 8.64 -20.87
C ASP A 75 -6.04 7.44 -20.05
N THR A 76 -7.09 6.74 -20.50
CA THR A 76 -7.60 5.54 -19.80
C THR A 76 -7.47 4.26 -20.63
N PHE A 77 -7.30 3.12 -19.98
CA PHE A 77 -7.03 1.84 -20.64
C PHE A 77 -7.83 0.71 -20.00
N ASN A 78 -8.19 -0.29 -20.80
CA ASN A 78 -8.89 -1.50 -20.36
C ASN A 78 -7.94 -2.57 -19.80
N ASP A 79 -6.64 -2.53 -20.14
CA ASP A 79 -5.64 -3.48 -19.63
C ASP A 79 -4.37 -2.78 -19.09
N PHE A 80 -3.75 -3.42 -18.10
CA PHE A 80 -2.57 -2.91 -17.41
C PHE A 80 -1.36 -2.77 -18.34
N ARG A 81 -1.16 -3.71 -19.27
CA ARG A 81 0.05 -3.76 -20.09
C ARG A 81 0.07 -2.57 -21.05
N THR A 82 -1.05 -2.26 -21.69
CA THR A 82 -1.18 -1.08 -22.55
C THR A 82 -1.01 0.21 -21.75
N ALA A 83 -1.56 0.30 -20.54
CA ALA A 83 -1.34 1.45 -19.66
C ALA A 83 0.14 1.62 -19.27
N ALA A 84 0.81 0.51 -18.93
CA ALA A 84 2.22 0.51 -18.56
C ALA A 84 3.13 0.85 -19.74
N ASP A 85 2.83 0.35 -20.94
CA ASP A 85 3.52 0.73 -22.17
C ASP A 85 3.38 2.24 -22.44
N ARG A 86 2.16 2.79 -22.29
CA ARG A 86 1.91 4.24 -22.41
C ARG A 86 2.73 5.05 -21.40
N SER A 87 2.79 4.59 -20.15
CA SER A 87 3.57 5.23 -19.08
C SER A 87 5.07 5.26 -19.40
N CYS A 88 5.63 4.18 -19.94
CA CYS A 88 7.01 4.12 -20.41
C CYS A 88 7.26 5.03 -21.62
N ASP A 89 6.32 5.08 -22.58
CA ASP A 89 6.45 5.95 -23.75
C ASP A 89 6.35 7.44 -23.38
N ASN A 90 5.53 7.81 -22.40
CA ASN A 90 5.49 9.16 -21.82
C ASN A 90 6.84 9.53 -21.19
N GLN A 91 7.44 8.62 -20.42
CA GLN A 91 8.77 8.81 -19.86
C GLN A 91 9.80 9.08 -20.96
N LYS A 92 9.80 8.25 -22.00
CA LYS A 92 10.75 8.36 -23.10
C LYS A 92 10.61 9.68 -23.83
N ASN A 93 9.39 10.14 -24.08
CA ASN A 93 9.14 11.41 -24.76
C ASN A 93 9.66 12.60 -23.94
N ASN A 94 9.32 12.64 -22.65
CA ASN A 94 9.83 13.67 -21.73
C ASN A 94 11.37 13.62 -21.60
N CYS A 95 11.97 12.42 -21.54
CA CYS A 95 13.42 12.26 -21.56
C CYS A 95 14.04 12.79 -22.85
N ALA A 96 13.43 12.47 -24.00
CA ALA A 96 13.90 12.92 -25.30
C ALA A 96 13.81 14.44 -25.45
N GLU A 97 12.78 15.08 -24.90
CA GLU A 97 12.67 16.55 -24.85
C GLU A 97 13.85 17.18 -24.09
N ILE A 98 14.26 16.61 -22.95
CA ILE A 98 15.44 17.09 -22.21
C ILE A 98 16.72 16.89 -23.02
N ALA A 99 16.89 15.72 -23.64
CA ALA A 99 18.06 15.46 -24.49
C ALA A 99 18.14 16.45 -25.66
N ASN A 100 17.01 16.72 -26.32
CA ASN A 100 16.91 17.67 -27.44
C ASN A 100 17.07 19.12 -27.00
N SER A 101 16.77 19.45 -25.75
CA SER A 101 16.95 20.79 -25.16
C SER A 101 18.38 21.06 -24.68
N GLY A 102 19.34 20.19 -25.01
CA GLY A 102 20.76 20.34 -24.63
C GLY A 102 21.15 19.58 -23.37
N GLY A 103 20.37 18.57 -22.96
CA GLY A 103 20.71 17.70 -21.84
C GLY A 103 22.04 16.94 -22.01
N PRO A 104 22.63 16.43 -20.91
CA PRO A 104 23.96 15.80 -20.92
C PRO A 104 23.98 14.36 -21.48
N PHE A 105 22.89 13.89 -22.10
CA PHE A 105 22.70 12.54 -22.63
C PHE A 105 22.01 12.59 -24.01
N LYS A 106 21.92 11.47 -24.71
CA LYS A 106 21.32 11.39 -26.05
C LYS A 106 19.92 10.78 -26.01
N VAL A 107 19.12 11.05 -27.04
CA VAL A 107 17.80 10.41 -27.22
C VAL A 107 17.91 8.88 -27.21
N GLY A 108 18.99 8.33 -27.78
CA GLY A 108 19.25 6.88 -27.74
C GLY A 108 19.45 6.30 -26.34
N ASP A 109 19.78 7.13 -25.33
CA ASP A 109 19.82 6.68 -23.93
C ASP A 109 18.41 6.65 -23.31
N CYS A 110 17.51 7.54 -23.77
CA CYS A 110 16.08 7.48 -23.44
C CYS A 110 15.41 6.24 -24.05
N ASP A 111 15.81 5.85 -25.27
CA ASP A 111 15.31 4.62 -25.90
C ASP A 111 15.70 3.38 -25.10
N LYS A 112 16.97 3.28 -24.66
CA LYS A 112 17.41 2.20 -23.75
C LYS A 112 16.63 2.18 -22.44
N GLN A 113 16.35 3.35 -21.87
CA GLN A 113 15.52 3.44 -20.67
C GLN A 113 14.08 2.97 -20.93
N ASN A 114 13.50 3.29 -22.09
CA ASN A 114 12.18 2.80 -22.48
C ASN A 114 12.15 1.26 -22.59
N GLU A 115 13.18 0.66 -23.20
CA GLU A 115 13.31 -0.80 -23.27
C GLU A 115 13.36 -1.44 -21.89
N GLN A 116 14.12 -0.85 -20.96
CA GLN A 116 14.19 -1.31 -19.56
C GLN A 116 12.84 -1.15 -18.85
N CYS A 117 12.15 -0.02 -19.07
CA CYS A 117 10.82 0.22 -18.53
C CYS A 117 9.84 -0.84 -19.02
N LYS A 118 9.78 -1.08 -20.34
CA LYS A 118 8.88 -2.08 -20.94
C LYS A 118 9.22 -3.51 -20.54
N ALA A 119 10.50 -3.84 -20.38
CA ALA A 119 10.92 -5.13 -19.86
C ALA A 119 10.38 -5.38 -18.43
N SER A 120 10.36 -4.34 -17.59
CA SER A 120 9.87 -4.43 -16.21
C SER A 120 8.37 -4.74 -16.11
N ILE A 121 7.57 -4.43 -17.15
CA ILE A 121 6.11 -4.66 -17.17
C ILE A 121 5.78 -6.14 -16.95
N SER A 122 6.57 -7.05 -17.56
CA SER A 122 6.36 -8.49 -17.43
C SER A 122 6.67 -9.06 -16.03
N THR A 123 7.41 -8.29 -15.22
CA THR A 123 7.82 -8.66 -13.87
C THR A 123 7.02 -7.93 -12.79
N ALA A 124 6.01 -7.16 -13.18
CA ALA A 124 5.19 -6.38 -12.25
C ALA A 124 4.43 -7.29 -11.27
N SER A 125 4.59 -7.03 -9.97
CA SER A 125 3.95 -7.81 -8.89
C SER A 125 2.49 -7.41 -8.64
N ARG A 126 2.07 -6.24 -9.15
CA ARG A 126 0.68 -5.76 -9.11
C ARG A 126 0.28 -5.22 -10.47
N THR A 127 -0.75 -5.82 -11.05
CA THR A 127 -1.30 -5.45 -12.36
C THR A 127 -2.78 -5.08 -12.29
N THR A 128 -3.35 -5.07 -11.09
CA THR A 128 -4.75 -4.72 -10.84
C THR A 128 -4.83 -3.82 -9.61
N PHE A 129 -5.85 -2.95 -9.58
CA PHE A 129 -6.21 -2.25 -8.36
C PHE A 129 -7.00 -3.24 -7.51
N GLY A 130 -6.51 -3.55 -6.30
CA GLY A 130 -7.21 -4.44 -5.39
C GLY A 130 -8.66 -3.97 -5.21
N GLU A 131 -9.60 -4.91 -5.24
CA GLU A 131 -10.98 -4.61 -4.86
C GLU A 131 -10.98 -3.96 -3.46
N PRO A 132 -11.93 -3.06 -3.17
CA PRO A 132 -12.22 -2.76 -1.78
C PRO A 132 -12.56 -4.10 -1.13
N ALA A 133 -11.66 -4.62 -0.31
CA ALA A 133 -11.86 -5.86 0.42
C ALA A 133 -13.01 -5.63 1.41
N LEU A 134 -14.24 -5.86 0.95
CA LEU A 134 -15.37 -6.15 1.81
C LEU A 134 -15.17 -7.60 2.27
N VAL A 135 -14.18 -7.84 3.13
CA VAL A 135 -14.20 -9.04 3.95
C VAL A 135 -15.37 -8.83 4.90
N SER A 136 -16.55 -9.31 4.50
CA SER A 136 -17.69 -9.47 5.38
C SER A 136 -17.31 -10.53 6.40
N SER A 137 -16.64 -10.10 7.47
CA SER A 137 -16.44 -10.91 8.67
C SER A 137 -17.77 -11.04 9.40
N SER A 138 -18.74 -11.77 8.83
CA SER A 138 -19.82 -12.38 9.61
C SER A 138 -20.65 -13.34 8.75
N ALA A 139 -20.68 -14.59 9.23
CA ALA A 139 -21.68 -15.64 8.98
C ALA A 139 -21.43 -16.75 7.93
N GLU A 140 -20.19 -17.13 7.60
CA GLU A 140 -19.94 -18.42 6.89
C GLU A 140 -18.87 -19.34 7.53
N PHE A 141 -18.51 -19.14 8.80
CA PHE A 141 -17.75 -20.17 9.53
C PHE A 141 -18.64 -21.28 10.12
N ASP A 142 -19.94 -21.27 9.85
CA ASP A 142 -20.85 -22.37 10.23
C ASP A 142 -20.72 -23.60 9.31
N PHE A 143 -19.95 -23.53 8.21
CA PHE A 143 -19.78 -24.69 7.32
C PHE A 143 -18.62 -25.63 7.73
N ILE A 144 -17.83 -25.29 8.76
CA ILE A 144 -16.76 -26.16 9.27
C ILE A 144 -17.11 -26.71 10.64
N CYS A 145 -18.32 -27.25 10.80
CA CYS A 145 -18.69 -28.14 11.91
C CYS A 145 -19.84 -29.09 11.50
N ASP A 146 -19.87 -29.62 10.26
CA ASP A 146 -20.62 -30.85 9.96
C ASP A 146 -20.20 -31.51 8.62
N ILE A 147 -19.06 -32.22 8.62
CA ILE A 147 -18.86 -33.53 7.94
C ILE A 147 -17.58 -34.22 8.42
#